data_AF-A0A536CS48-F1
#
_entry.id   AF-A0A536CS48-F1
#
_cell.length_a   1.000
_cell.length_b   1.000
_cell.length_c   1.000
_cell.angle_alpha   90.00
_cell.angle_beta   90.00
_cell.angle_gamma   90.00
#
_symmetry.space_group_name_H-M   'P 1'
#
loop_
_entity.id
_entity.type
_entity.pdbx_description
1 polymer ?
#
loop_
_entity_poly.entity_id
_entity_poly.type
_entity_poly.pdbx_seq_one_letter_code
_entity_poly.pdbx_strand_id
1 'polypeptide(L)'
;MYSLKRFAAGAALLLFATATPGLALAAGPLDGLTIPAVDPAIAFVAPTPDQPNYDARMQAFLDITVPDSWNGMNVQFLSTLDETGVDVVGLPVSAPKADPNNPNFIYQRFQNAVLFYNGTDDSTQVLALG
;
A
#
# COMPACT_ATOMS: atom_id res chain seq x y z
N MET A 1 -27.20 -8.45 -41.09
CA MET A 1 -28.15 -7.90 -40.10
C MET A 1 -27.36 -7.58 -38.84
N TYR A 2 -27.44 -6.32 -38.41
CA TYR A 2 -26.84 -5.65 -37.23
C TYR A 2 -27.02 -6.45 -35.91
N SER A 3 -26.32 -6.26 -34.79
CA SER A 3 -25.07 -5.62 -34.30
C SER A 3 -25.11 -5.77 -32.76
N LEU A 4 -24.05 -5.31 -32.06
CA LEU A 4 -24.02 -4.77 -30.67
C LEU A 4 -23.80 -5.79 -29.51
N LYS A 5 -22.97 -5.56 -28.48
CA LYS A 5 -22.38 -4.34 -27.91
C LYS A 5 -20.98 -4.60 -27.34
N ARG A 6 -20.00 -3.76 -27.72
CA ARG A 6 -18.80 -3.47 -26.91
C ARG A 6 -19.22 -2.50 -25.82
N PHE A 7 -18.98 -2.84 -24.55
CA PHE A 7 -19.07 -1.87 -23.46
C PHE A 7 -17.71 -1.22 -23.25
N ALA A 8 -17.61 0.03 -23.68
CA ALA A 8 -16.64 1.00 -23.20
C ALA A 8 -17.37 1.92 -22.22
N ALA A 9 -16.81 2.11 -21.03
CA ALA A 9 -17.19 3.14 -20.07
C ALA A 9 -15.96 3.38 -19.18
N GLY A 10 -15.46 4.59 -18.96
CA GLY A 10 -15.81 5.91 -19.48
C GLY A 10 -14.68 6.84 -19.08
N ALA A 11 -14.28 7.73 -19.97
CA ALA A 11 -13.41 8.84 -19.63
C ALA A 11 -14.24 9.88 -18.88
N ALA A 12 -13.79 10.27 -17.68
CA ALA A 12 -14.25 11.49 -17.01
C ALA A 12 -13.01 12.33 -16.70
N LEU A 13 -12.75 13.30 -17.57
CA LEU A 13 -11.83 14.40 -17.34
C LEU A 13 -12.69 15.58 -16.85
N LEU A 14 -12.42 16.13 -15.68
CA LEU A 14 -12.68 17.54 -15.34
C LEU A 14 -11.89 17.92 -14.08
N LEU A 15 -11.05 18.95 -14.26
CA LEU A 15 -10.13 19.57 -13.31
C LEU A 15 -10.85 20.11 -12.07
N PHE A 16 -10.18 20.13 -10.91
CA PHE A 16 -9.94 21.34 -10.11
C PHE A 16 -8.90 21.03 -9.02
N ALA A 17 -7.67 21.52 -9.22
CA ALA A 17 -6.70 21.63 -8.14
C ALA A 17 -7.07 22.86 -7.30
N THR A 18 -7.57 22.64 -6.09
CA THR A 18 -7.48 23.65 -5.02
C THR A 18 -6.89 22.97 -3.80
N ALA A 19 -5.58 23.14 -3.66
CA ALA A 19 -4.83 22.79 -2.47
C ALA A 19 -5.49 23.40 -1.23
N THR A 20 -5.86 22.55 -0.28
CA THR A 20 -6.01 22.94 1.13
C THR A 20 -4.76 22.45 1.85
N PRO A 21 -3.91 23.33 2.40
CA PRO A 21 -2.78 22.91 3.21
C PRO A 21 -3.33 22.64 4.61
N GLY A 22 -3.58 21.37 4.92
CA GLY A 22 -4.18 20.96 6.17
C GLY A 22 -3.65 19.62 6.62
N LEU A 23 -2.44 19.64 7.22
CA LEU A 23 -1.83 18.55 7.97
C LEU A 23 -1.47 17.30 7.12
N ALA A 24 -0.60 17.50 6.14
CA ALA A 24 0.35 16.44 5.81
C ALA A 24 1.26 16.23 7.03
N LEU A 25 0.94 15.26 7.89
CA LEU A 25 1.94 14.70 8.79
C LEU A 25 3.09 14.25 7.90
N ALA A 26 4.21 14.95 8.05
CA ALA A 26 5.33 14.96 7.16
C ALA A 26 5.67 13.56 6.62
N ALA A 27 5.60 13.38 5.30
CA ALA A 27 6.50 12.47 4.62
C ALA A 27 7.89 13.12 4.68
N GLY A 28 8.49 13.07 5.87
CA GLY A 28 9.81 13.62 6.19
C GLY A 28 10.74 12.48 6.59
N PRO A 29 12.05 12.65 6.39
CA PRO A 29 13.03 11.59 6.62
C PRO A 29 13.04 11.16 8.09
N LEU A 30 12.73 9.89 8.36
CA LEU A 30 13.30 9.22 9.52
C LEU A 30 14.70 8.78 9.08
N ASP A 31 15.73 9.54 9.43
CA ASP A 31 17.14 9.23 9.10
C ASP A 31 17.43 8.99 7.59
N GLY A 32 16.69 9.64 6.69
CA GLY A 32 16.85 9.51 5.24
C GLY A 32 15.88 8.54 4.55
N LEU A 33 14.98 7.88 5.29
CA LEU A 33 13.89 7.06 4.71
C LEU A 33 12.73 7.93 4.21
N THR A 34 12.31 7.72 2.96
CA THR A 34 11.08 8.33 2.40
C THR A 34 9.86 7.49 2.76
N ILE A 35 9.17 7.78 3.87
CA ILE A 35 7.91 7.08 4.20
C ILE A 35 6.81 7.46 3.19
N PRO A 36 6.13 6.49 2.57
CA PRO A 36 4.99 6.76 1.71
C PRO A 36 3.90 7.55 2.45
N ALA A 37 3.32 8.54 1.77
CA ALA A 37 2.10 9.15 2.25
C ALA A 37 0.99 8.09 2.33
N VAL A 38 0.05 8.28 3.25
CA VAL A 38 -1.17 7.46 3.30
C VAL A 38 -1.95 7.66 2.00
N ASP A 39 -2.32 6.55 1.37
CA ASP A 39 -3.23 6.52 0.24
C ASP A 39 -4.68 6.38 0.77
N PRO A 40 -5.51 7.44 0.68
CA PRO A 40 -6.87 7.40 1.19
C PRO A 40 -7.74 6.37 0.45
N ALA A 41 -7.41 6.01 -0.79
CA ALA A 41 -8.17 5.00 -1.52
C ALA A 41 -7.97 3.62 -0.91
N ILE A 42 -6.72 3.25 -0.58
CA ILE A 42 -6.39 1.96 0.05
C ILE A 42 -6.97 1.88 1.45
N ALA A 43 -6.84 2.95 2.24
CA ALA A 43 -7.46 3.02 3.56
C ALA A 43 -8.99 2.91 3.50
N PHE A 44 -9.63 3.48 2.47
CA PHE A 44 -11.08 3.44 2.31
C PHE A 44 -11.62 2.07 1.86
N VAL A 45 -10.88 1.31 1.06
CA VAL A 45 -11.32 -0.02 0.60
C VAL A 45 -11.03 -1.13 1.61
N ALA A 46 -10.31 -0.83 2.69
CA ALA A 46 -10.00 -1.78 3.75
C ALA A 46 -11.31 -2.40 4.31
N PRO A 47 -11.39 -3.73 4.44
CA PRO A 47 -12.55 -4.40 5.03
C PRO A 47 -12.80 -3.93 6.47
N THR A 48 -14.08 -3.81 6.85
CA THR A 48 -14.46 -3.50 8.24
C THR A 48 -15.04 -4.74 8.94
N PRO A 49 -14.80 -4.93 10.25
CA PRO A 49 -15.23 -6.13 10.99
C PRO A 49 -16.74 -6.42 10.91
N ASP A 50 -17.56 -5.41 10.67
CA ASP A 50 -19.02 -5.54 10.55
C ASP A 50 -19.47 -6.18 9.22
N GLN A 51 -18.55 -6.37 8.26
CA GLN A 51 -18.88 -6.94 6.97
C GLN A 51 -19.06 -8.47 7.04
N PRO A 52 -20.02 -9.04 6.30
CA PRO A 52 -20.10 -10.48 6.15
C PRO A 52 -18.84 -11.03 5.48
N ASN A 53 -18.39 -12.21 5.92
CA ASN A 53 -17.17 -12.87 5.46
C ASN A 53 -15.90 -12.01 5.64
N TYR A 54 -15.84 -11.25 6.73
CA TYR A 54 -14.72 -10.36 7.03
C TYR A 54 -13.35 -11.03 6.84
N ASP A 55 -13.13 -12.22 7.42
CA ASP A 55 -11.84 -12.91 7.34
C ASP A 55 -11.41 -13.22 5.91
N ALA A 56 -12.34 -13.76 5.09
CA ALA A 56 -12.05 -14.07 3.69
C ALA A 56 -11.79 -12.80 2.86
N ARG A 57 -12.49 -11.70 3.17
CA ARG A 57 -12.29 -10.41 2.52
C ARG A 57 -10.98 -9.77 2.94
N MET A 58 -10.58 -9.95 4.20
CA MET A 58 -9.32 -9.48 4.73
C MET A 58 -8.16 -10.18 4.03
N GLN A 59 -8.21 -11.51 3.93
CA GLN A 59 -7.17 -12.25 3.22
C GLN A 59 -7.07 -11.81 1.75
N ALA A 60 -8.19 -11.75 1.04
CA ALA A 60 -8.19 -11.29 -0.36
C ALA A 60 -7.67 -9.84 -0.51
N PHE A 61 -7.95 -8.98 0.46
CA PHE A 61 -7.43 -7.62 0.47
C PHE A 61 -5.91 -7.58 0.66
N LEU A 62 -5.38 -8.34 1.62
CA LEU A 62 -3.95 -8.46 1.86
C LEU A 62 -3.23 -9.05 0.65
N ASP A 63 -3.75 -10.14 0.07
CA ASP A 63 -3.16 -10.78 -1.13
C ASP A 63 -3.04 -9.82 -2.33
N ILE A 64 -3.98 -8.89 -2.47
CA ILE A 64 -4.00 -7.92 -3.58
C ILE A 64 -3.16 -6.69 -3.29
N THR A 65 -3.14 -6.23 -2.04
CA THR A 65 -2.52 -4.95 -1.67
C THR A 65 -1.10 -5.07 -1.14
N VAL A 66 -0.73 -6.22 -0.59
CA VAL A 66 0.58 -6.53 -0.01
C VAL A 66 1.21 -7.64 -0.85
N PRO A 67 1.96 -7.32 -1.91
CA PRO A 67 2.55 -8.34 -2.76
C PRO A 67 3.90 -8.82 -2.21
N ASP A 68 4.20 -10.11 -2.37
CA ASP A 68 5.57 -10.63 -2.14
C ASP A 68 6.53 -10.35 -3.30
N SER A 69 6.01 -9.92 -4.45
CA SER A 69 6.80 -9.54 -5.61
C SER A 69 6.36 -8.20 -6.17
N TRP A 70 7.30 -7.27 -6.37
CA TRP A 70 7.01 -5.95 -6.92
C TRP A 70 8.09 -5.54 -7.92
N ASN A 71 7.70 -5.17 -9.15
CA ASN A 71 8.61 -4.80 -10.24
C ASN A 71 9.78 -5.79 -10.48
N GLY A 72 9.54 -7.09 -10.27
CA GLY A 72 10.54 -8.14 -10.44
C GLY A 72 11.46 -8.36 -9.22
N MET A 73 11.25 -7.64 -8.13
CA MET A 73 11.94 -7.86 -6.84
C MET A 73 11.05 -8.68 -5.91
N ASN A 74 11.66 -9.62 -5.17
CA ASN A 74 10.98 -10.42 -4.16
C ASN A 74 10.95 -9.66 -2.83
N VAL A 75 10.03 -8.71 -2.71
CA VAL A 75 9.90 -7.85 -1.54
C VAL A 75 9.35 -8.57 -0.29
N GLN A 76 8.77 -9.77 -0.42
CA GLN A 76 8.36 -10.62 0.71
C GLN A 76 7.47 -9.92 1.76
N PHE A 77 6.69 -8.92 1.35
CA PHE A 77 5.90 -8.11 2.29
C PHE A 77 4.75 -8.90 2.91
N LEU A 78 4.06 -9.75 2.16
CA LEU A 78 2.97 -10.56 2.69
C LEU A 78 3.52 -11.63 3.62
N SER A 79 4.59 -12.31 3.18
CA SER A 79 5.30 -13.29 4.00
C SER A 79 5.76 -12.70 5.34
N THR A 80 6.35 -11.50 5.32
CA THR A 80 6.79 -10.82 6.54
C THR A 80 5.60 -10.38 7.41
N LEU A 81 4.49 -9.95 6.80
CA LEU A 81 3.27 -9.60 7.51
C LEU A 81 2.65 -10.82 8.20
N ASP A 82 2.62 -11.97 7.54
CA ASP A 82 2.09 -13.23 8.10
C ASP A 82 2.94 -13.73 9.27
N GLU A 83 4.26 -13.54 9.20
CA GLU A 83 5.19 -13.86 10.30
C GLU A 83 5.04 -12.91 11.50
N THR A 84 4.79 -11.62 11.25
CA THR A 84 4.74 -10.59 12.30
C THR A 84 3.35 -10.46 12.93
N GLY A 85 2.29 -10.67 12.15
CA GLY A 85 0.90 -10.54 12.56
C GLY A 85 0.28 -9.18 12.18
N VAL A 86 -0.89 -9.23 11.53
CA VAL A 86 -1.68 -8.04 11.16
C VAL A 86 -2.15 -7.22 12.37
N ASP A 87 -2.23 -7.83 13.54
CA ASP A 87 -2.56 -7.18 14.82
C ASP A 87 -1.42 -6.28 15.32
N VAL A 88 -0.17 -6.62 14.99
CA VAL A 88 1.02 -5.84 15.34
C VAL A 88 1.23 -4.72 14.32
N VAL A 89 1.25 -5.06 13.03
CA VAL A 89 1.62 -4.15 11.93
C VAL A 89 0.44 -3.25 11.52
N GLY A 90 -0.79 -3.77 11.61
CA GLY A 90 -2.02 -3.15 11.14
C GLY A 90 -2.31 -3.43 9.65
N LEU A 91 -3.32 -2.77 9.10
CA LEU A 91 -3.64 -2.89 7.67
C LEU A 91 -2.75 -1.99 6.81
N PRO A 92 -2.51 -2.36 5.54
CA PRO A 92 -1.82 -1.48 4.60
C PRO A 92 -2.64 -0.21 4.37
N VAL A 93 -1.93 0.92 4.37
CA VAL A 93 -2.50 2.25 4.10
C VAL A 93 -1.85 2.91 2.88
N SER A 94 -0.92 2.22 2.21
CA SER A 94 -0.33 2.62 0.94
C SER A 94 -0.05 1.40 0.06
N ALA A 95 0.10 1.65 -1.24
CA ALA A 95 0.71 0.69 -2.15
C ALA A 95 2.23 0.64 -1.90
N PRO A 96 2.92 -0.43 -2.32
CA PRO A 96 4.37 -0.45 -2.39
C PRO A 96 4.90 0.68 -3.27
N LYS A 97 5.93 1.37 -2.78
CA LYS A 97 6.57 2.48 -3.49
C LYS A 97 8.07 2.45 -3.26
N ALA A 98 8.83 2.55 -4.35
CA ALA A 98 10.27 2.71 -4.30
C ALA A 98 10.69 4.10 -3.77
N ASP A 99 11.84 4.19 -3.10
CA ASP A 99 12.42 5.47 -2.71
C ASP A 99 12.78 6.28 -3.97
N PRO A 100 12.36 7.56 -4.07
CA PRO A 100 12.76 8.43 -5.18
C PRO A 100 14.27 8.62 -5.29
N ASN A 101 15.01 8.53 -4.18
CA ASN A 101 16.46 8.72 -4.13
C ASN A 101 17.22 7.40 -4.29
N ASN A 102 16.60 6.26 -4.00
CA ASN A 102 17.21 4.94 -4.16
C ASN A 102 16.15 3.86 -4.46
N PRO A 103 15.95 3.48 -5.74
CA PRO A 103 14.90 2.55 -6.13
C PRO A 103 15.12 1.11 -5.65
N ASN A 104 16.30 0.78 -5.08
CA ASN A 104 16.53 -0.51 -4.42
C ASN A 104 15.80 -0.62 -3.08
N PHE A 105 15.36 0.50 -2.50
CA PHE A 105 14.54 0.52 -1.32
C PHE A 105 13.08 0.63 -1.71
N ILE A 106 12.27 -0.31 -1.22
CA ILE A 106 10.83 -0.32 -1.43
C ILE A 106 10.15 -0.26 -0.08
N TYR A 107 9.16 0.60 0.03
CA TYR A 107 8.39 0.77 1.25
C TYR A 107 6.94 0.47 1.00
N GLN A 108 6.30 -0.14 2.00
CA GLN A 108 4.86 -0.18 2.10
C GLN A 108 4.46 0.26 3.50
N ARG A 109 3.55 1.24 3.58
CA ARG A 109 3.08 1.77 4.86
C ARG A 109 1.87 1.02 5.35
N PHE A 110 1.87 0.74 6.64
CA PHE A 110 0.77 0.17 7.41
C PHE A 110 0.35 1.16 8.50
N GLN A 111 -0.74 0.84 9.21
CA GLN A 111 -1.26 1.71 10.27
C GLN A 111 -0.22 1.94 11.38
N ASN A 112 0.45 0.88 11.83
CA ASN A 112 1.34 0.91 13.00
C ASN A 112 2.80 0.62 12.64
N ALA A 113 3.11 0.39 11.37
CA ALA A 113 4.47 0.06 10.93
C ALA A 113 4.69 0.43 9.46
N VAL A 114 5.94 0.32 9.02
CA VAL A 114 6.35 0.37 7.62
C VAL A 114 7.14 -0.91 7.34
N LEU A 115 6.72 -1.64 6.31
CA LEU A 115 7.55 -2.70 5.75
C LEU A 115 8.54 -2.08 4.78
N PHE A 116 9.80 -2.44 4.96
CA PHE A 116 10.94 -1.90 4.23
C PHE A 116 11.73 -3.04 3.62
N TYR A 117 11.85 -3.04 2.29
CA TYR A 117 12.69 -3.97 1.56
C TYR A 117 13.96 -3.28 1.10
N ASN A 118 15.10 -3.97 1.24
CA ASN A 118 16.40 -3.57 0.73
C ASN A 118 16.87 -4.56 -0.33
N GLY A 119 16.87 -4.12 -1.60
CA GLY A 119 17.30 -4.93 -2.73
C GLY A 119 18.81 -5.20 -2.83
N THR A 120 19.63 -4.62 -1.97
CA THR A 120 21.06 -4.95 -1.88
C THR A 120 21.28 -6.26 -1.12
N ASP A 121 20.53 -6.42 -0.03
CA ASP A 121 20.64 -7.57 0.89
C ASP A 121 19.50 -8.58 0.70
N ASP A 122 18.57 -8.29 -0.24
CA ASP A 122 17.37 -9.07 -0.56
C ASP A 122 16.53 -9.39 0.70
N SER A 123 16.40 -8.39 1.57
CA SER A 123 15.82 -8.55 2.91
C SER A 123 14.71 -7.55 3.17
N THR A 124 13.68 -7.99 3.90
CA THR A 124 12.57 -7.16 4.37
C THR A 124 12.60 -7.02 5.88
N GLN A 125 12.32 -5.82 6.35
CA GLN A 125 12.32 -5.47 7.76
C GLN A 125 11.03 -4.73 8.13
N VAL A 126 10.60 -4.90 9.37
CA VAL A 126 9.46 -4.20 9.96
C VAL A 126 9.96 -3.04 10.79
N LEU A 127 9.53 -1.82 10.46
CA LEU A 127 9.76 -0.63 11.27
C LEU A 127 8.46 -0.21 11.95
N ALA A 128 8.32 -0.47 13.24
CA ALA A 128 7.16 -0.03 14.01
C ALA A 128 7.12 1.51 14.13
N LEU A 129 5.92 2.09 14.07
CA LEU A 129 5.69 3.54 14.08
C LEU A 129 5.37 4.12 15.47
N GLY A 130 5.25 3.27 16.51
CA GLY A 130 5.19 3.70 17.92
C GLY A 130 3.86 4.29 18.35
#